data_AF-A0AB38SM87-F1
#
_entry.id   AF-A0AB38SM87-F1
#
_cell.length_a   1.000
_cell.length_b   1.000
_cell.length_c   1.000
_cell.angle_alpha   90.00
_cell.angle_beta   90.00
_cell.angle_gamma   90.00
#
_symmetry.space_group_name_H-M   'P 1'
#
loop_
_entity.id
_entity.type
_entity.pdbx_description
1 polymer ?
#
loop_
_entity_poly.entity_id
_entity_poly.type
_entity_poly.pdbx_seq_one_letter_code
_entity_poly.pdbx_strand_id
1 'polypeptide(L)'
;MAEITGRQPPALLAIIRIIDGFTDRTGTIISWLSVPLVLAVAYEVGARYLFNAPTIWVYDATYMLYGSLFMLGAAYALHKGAHIRTDFFWEKFSIRRKGWIDTISYVVFFFPSLIMLFLISWNEFHYAWLINETSDQTPWRPVLWPFKFIVPFACLLLLIQGVSELIKSIYMARTGVELEHKEKVEI
;
A
#
# COMPACT_ATOMS: atom_id res chain seq x y z
N MET A 1 35.91 6.03 -24.52
CA MET A 1 34.78 6.56 -23.74
C MET A 1 34.07 5.43 -23.01
N ALA A 2 34.87 4.66 -22.28
CA ALA A 2 34.45 3.67 -21.30
C ALA A 2 34.62 4.33 -19.91
N GLU A 3 33.94 3.80 -18.89
CA GLU A 3 34.22 4.09 -17.46
C GLU A 3 33.36 5.17 -16.76
N ILE A 4 32.03 5.13 -16.93
CA ILE A 4 31.08 5.60 -15.90
C ILE A 4 30.01 4.54 -15.63
N THR A 5 30.39 3.26 -15.67
CA THR A 5 29.61 2.19 -15.03
C THR A 5 29.98 2.20 -13.55
N GLY A 6 29.55 3.25 -12.83
CA GLY A 6 29.73 3.33 -11.38
C GLY A 6 29.10 2.08 -10.78
N ARG A 7 29.94 1.13 -10.34
CA ARG A 7 29.54 -0.13 -9.70
C ARG A 7 28.40 0.16 -8.74
N GLN A 8 27.19 -0.24 -9.11
CA GLN A 8 26.08 -0.27 -8.15
C GLN A 8 26.58 -1.16 -7.00
N PRO A 9 26.66 -0.67 -5.75
CA PRO A 9 27.16 -1.49 -4.67
C PRO A 9 26.22 -2.70 -4.56
N PRO A 10 26.72 -3.93 -4.71
CA PRO A 10 25.88 -5.12 -4.82
C PRO A 10 24.95 -5.29 -3.60
N ALA A 11 25.37 -4.79 -2.44
CA ALA A 11 24.57 -4.76 -1.23
C ALA A 11 23.29 -3.90 -1.35
N LEU A 12 23.35 -2.75 -2.01
CA LEU A 12 22.22 -1.82 -2.12
C LEU A 12 21.13 -2.38 -3.05
N LEU A 13 21.54 -3.01 -4.15
CA LEU A 13 20.63 -3.73 -5.04
C LEU A 13 20.01 -4.95 -4.35
N ALA A 14 20.79 -5.67 -3.53
CA ALA A 14 20.28 -6.82 -2.79
C ALA A 14 19.17 -6.40 -1.82
N ILE A 15 19.37 -5.30 -1.07
CA ILE A 15 18.36 -4.75 -0.15
C ILE A 15 17.08 -4.37 -0.91
N ILE A 16 17.21 -3.63 -2.01
CA ILE A 16 16.07 -3.22 -2.86
C ILE A 16 15.29 -4.45 -3.32
N ARG A 17 15.96 -5.45 -3.89
CA ARG A 17 15.31 -6.67 -4.41
C ARG A 17 14.62 -7.49 -3.33
N ILE A 18 15.18 -7.51 -2.11
CA ILE A 18 14.56 -8.20 -0.97
C ILE A 18 13.26 -7.50 -0.57
N ILE A 19 13.30 -6.17 -0.43
CA ILE A 19 12.12 -5.37 -0.06
C ILE A 19 11.05 -5.46 -1.15
N ASP A 20 11.43 -5.23 -2.40
CA ASP A 20 10.51 -5.26 -3.54
C ASP A 20 9.91 -6.65 -3.73
N GLY A 21 10.71 -7.71 -3.60
CA GLY A 21 10.23 -9.09 -3.65
C GLY A 21 9.31 -9.46 -2.49
N PHE A 22 9.53 -8.89 -1.30
CA PHE A 22 8.61 -9.02 -0.17
C PHE A 22 7.28 -8.31 -0.45
N THR A 23 7.32 -7.10 -0.99
CA THR A 23 6.11 -6.32 -1.35
C THR A 23 5.32 -6.97 -2.48
N ASP A 24 5.98 -7.50 -3.50
CA ASP A 24 5.32 -8.24 -4.59
C ASP A 24 4.60 -9.49 -4.07
N ARG A 25 5.24 -10.27 -3.18
CA ARG A 25 4.62 -11.47 -2.59
C ARG A 25 3.45 -11.13 -1.69
N THR A 26 3.61 -10.15 -0.80
CA THR A 26 2.51 -9.72 0.08
C THR A 26 1.34 -9.19 -0.73
N GLY A 27 1.58 -8.33 -1.73
CA GLY A 27 0.55 -7.84 -2.64
C GLY A 27 -0.18 -8.96 -3.40
N THR A 28 0.54 -9.98 -3.86
CA THR A 28 -0.05 -11.15 -4.51
C THR A 28 -0.90 -11.99 -3.55
N ILE A 29 -0.52 -12.12 -2.29
CA ILE A 29 -1.34 -12.81 -1.27
C ILE A 29 -2.59 -11.98 -0.95
N ILE A 30 -2.43 -10.67 -0.80
CA ILE A 30 -3.53 -9.74 -0.50
C ILE A 30 -4.57 -9.72 -1.63
N SER A 31 -4.15 -9.83 -2.90
CA SER A 31 -5.07 -9.82 -4.04
C SER A 31 -6.09 -10.96 -4.00
N TRP A 32 -5.79 -12.07 -3.33
CA TRP A 32 -6.75 -13.15 -3.10
C TRP A 32 -7.95 -12.75 -2.25
N LEU A 33 -7.87 -11.65 -1.47
CA LEU A 33 -9.05 -11.10 -0.77
C LEU A 33 -10.15 -10.61 -1.74
N SER A 34 -9.82 -10.37 -3.01
CA SER A 34 -10.83 -10.06 -4.04
C SER A 34 -11.81 -11.20 -4.28
N VAL A 35 -11.37 -12.46 -4.12
CA VAL A 35 -12.22 -13.65 -4.35
C VAL A 35 -13.38 -13.72 -3.35
N PRO A 36 -13.16 -13.75 -2.01
CA PRO A 36 -14.28 -13.74 -1.06
C PRO A 36 -15.12 -12.46 -1.15
N LEU A 37 -14.54 -11.33 -1.52
CA LEU A 37 -15.27 -10.08 -1.75
C LEU A 37 -16.28 -10.22 -2.89
N VAL A 38 -15.84 -10.68 -4.07
CA VAL A 38 -16.70 -10.89 -5.24
C VAL A 38 -17.79 -11.92 -4.93
N LEU A 39 -17.43 -13.01 -4.25
CA LEU A 39 -18.39 -14.05 -3.85
C LEU A 39 -19.45 -13.51 -2.88
N ALA A 40 -19.06 -12.73 -1.88
CA ALA A 40 -19.99 -12.14 -0.92
C ALA A 40 -20.95 -11.15 -1.60
N VAL A 41 -20.45 -10.29 -2.50
CA VAL A 41 -21.28 -9.35 -3.26
C VAL A 41 -22.24 -10.11 -4.20
N ALA A 42 -21.75 -11.10 -4.95
CA ALA A 42 -22.58 -11.90 -5.83
C ALA A 42 -23.68 -12.65 -5.07
N TYR A 43 -23.35 -13.18 -3.89
CA TYR A 43 -24.30 -13.83 -3.00
C TYR A 43 -25.40 -12.86 -2.54
N GLU A 44 -25.08 -11.65 -2.09
CA GLU A 44 -26.08 -10.67 -1.66
C GLU A 44 -26.97 -10.19 -2.80
N VAL A 45 -26.39 -9.96 -3.99
CA VAL A 45 -27.17 -9.60 -5.18
C VAL A 45 -28.14 -10.73 -5.53
N GLY A 46 -27.68 -11.99 -5.53
CA GLY A 46 -28.56 -13.15 -5.76
C GLY A 46 -29.66 -13.28 -4.70
N ALA A 47 -29.29 -13.24 -3.41
CA ALA A 47 -30.21 -13.35 -2.29
C ALA A 47 -31.32 -12.28 -2.34
N ARG A 48 -30.94 -11.04 -2.63
CA ARG A 48 -31.87 -9.91 -2.68
C ARG A 48 -32.78 -9.95 -3.91
N TYR A 49 -32.24 -10.16 -5.10
CA TYR A 49 -33.01 -10.00 -6.34
C TYR A 49 -33.68 -11.27 -6.83
N LEU A 50 -33.13 -12.45 -6.53
CA LEU A 50 -33.73 -13.73 -6.93
C LEU A 50 -34.66 -14.29 -5.85
N PHE A 51 -34.33 -14.08 -4.58
CA PHE A 51 -35.03 -14.70 -3.45
C PHE A 51 -35.74 -13.70 -2.52
N ASN A 52 -35.62 -12.39 -2.77
CA ASN A 52 -36.19 -11.33 -1.93
C ASN A 52 -35.81 -11.46 -0.44
N ALA A 53 -34.59 -11.96 -0.17
CA ALA A 53 -34.09 -12.29 1.15
C ALA A 53 -32.74 -11.60 1.40
N PRO A 54 -32.72 -10.28 1.69
CA PRO A 54 -31.49 -9.54 1.95
C PRO A 54 -30.80 -10.05 3.23
N THR A 55 -29.46 -10.05 3.24
CA THR A 55 -28.70 -10.54 4.40
C THR A 55 -28.15 -9.41 5.26
N ILE A 56 -28.14 -9.63 6.58
CA ILE A 56 -27.70 -8.61 7.55
C ILE A 56 -26.18 -8.48 7.67
N TRP A 57 -25.42 -9.48 7.23
CA TRP A 57 -23.98 -9.57 7.47
C TRP A 57 -23.12 -9.16 6.26
N VAL A 58 -23.64 -9.29 5.03
CA VAL A 58 -22.83 -9.08 3.82
C VAL A 58 -22.36 -7.63 3.72
N TYR A 59 -23.17 -6.68 4.18
CA TYR A 59 -22.78 -5.27 4.16
C TYR A 59 -21.49 -5.01 4.94
N ASP A 60 -21.40 -5.39 6.22
CA ASP A 60 -20.17 -5.21 6.99
C ASP A 60 -19.02 -6.04 6.42
N ALA A 61 -19.27 -7.29 6.04
CA ALA A 61 -18.23 -8.18 5.52
C ALA A 61 -17.59 -7.60 4.23
N THR A 62 -18.40 -7.10 3.30
CA THR A 62 -17.91 -6.51 2.05
C THR A 62 -17.25 -5.17 2.27
N TYR A 63 -17.79 -4.32 3.15
CA TYR A 63 -17.14 -3.05 3.54
C TYR A 63 -15.76 -3.30 4.15
N MET A 64 -15.66 -4.23 5.09
CA MET A 64 -14.39 -4.60 5.73
C MET A 64 -13.41 -5.18 4.70
N LEU A 65 -13.83 -6.12 3.87
CA LEU A 65 -12.98 -6.72 2.83
C LEU A 65 -12.51 -5.69 1.79
N TYR A 66 -13.39 -4.78 1.37
CA TYR A 66 -13.04 -3.73 0.41
C TYR A 66 -11.98 -2.78 0.99
N GLY A 67 -12.21 -2.29 2.22
CA GLY A 67 -11.23 -1.48 2.93
C GLY A 67 -9.91 -2.22 3.15
N SER A 68 -9.98 -3.51 3.47
CA SER A 68 -8.81 -4.39 3.61
C SER A 68 -7.97 -4.44 2.34
N LEU A 69 -8.62 -4.75 1.22
CA LEU A 69 -7.98 -4.89 -0.08
C LEU A 69 -7.32 -3.57 -0.51
N PHE A 70 -8.02 -2.44 -0.35
CA PHE A 70 -7.51 -1.13 -0.69
C PHE A 70 -6.29 -0.74 0.15
N MET A 71 -6.41 -0.83 1.48
CA MET A 71 -5.36 -0.39 2.41
C MET A 71 -4.11 -1.25 2.27
N LEU A 72 -4.26 -2.57 2.24
CA LEU A 72 -3.12 -3.49 2.14
C LEU A 72 -2.48 -3.46 0.74
N GLY A 73 -3.27 -3.19 -0.30
CA GLY A 73 -2.78 -3.00 -1.67
C GLY A 73 -1.95 -1.73 -1.87
N ALA A 74 -2.01 -0.75 -0.96
CA ALA A 74 -1.30 0.52 -1.11
C ALA A 74 0.22 0.37 -1.22
N ALA A 75 0.83 -0.54 -0.46
CA ALA A 75 2.28 -0.79 -0.55
C ALA A 75 2.67 -1.40 -1.90
N TYR A 76 1.84 -2.30 -2.44
CA TYR A 76 2.01 -2.87 -3.77
C TYR A 76 1.85 -1.81 -4.87
N ALA A 77 0.85 -0.93 -4.73
CA ALA A 77 0.66 0.20 -5.64
C ALA A 77 1.86 1.15 -5.62
N LEU A 78 2.46 1.41 -4.45
CA LEU A 78 3.67 2.22 -4.32
C LEU A 78 4.87 1.60 -5.05
N HIS A 79 5.07 0.29 -4.88
CA HIS A 79 6.10 -0.48 -5.58
C HIS A 79 5.94 -0.39 -7.10
N LYS A 80 4.72 -0.60 -7.61
CA LYS A 80 4.41 -0.47 -9.05
C LYS A 80 4.34 0.97 -9.55
N GLY A 81 4.48 1.97 -8.68
CA GLY A 81 4.38 3.38 -9.07
C GLY A 81 2.98 3.80 -9.52
N ALA A 82 1.94 3.11 -9.06
CA ALA A 82 0.54 3.38 -9.40
C ALA A 82 -0.10 4.51 -8.55
N HIS A 83 0.64 5.07 -7.59
CA HIS A 83 0.20 6.30 -6.91
C HIS A 83 0.25 7.47 -7.88
N ILE A 84 -0.87 8.20 -7.96
CA ILE A 84 -1.02 9.35 -8.85
C ILE A 84 0.11 10.35 -8.59
N ARG A 85 0.87 10.67 -9.64
CA ARG A 85 1.95 11.65 -9.64
C ARG A 85 1.56 12.81 -10.56
N THR A 86 1.90 14.04 -10.15
CA THR A 86 1.64 15.23 -10.97
C THR A 86 2.66 15.31 -12.10
N ASP A 87 2.25 14.98 -13.33
CA ASP A 87 3.19 14.76 -14.44
C ASP A 87 3.58 16.03 -15.22
N PHE A 88 2.84 17.15 -15.10
CA PHE A 88 3.04 18.31 -15.99
C PHE A 88 4.45 18.94 -15.95
N PHE A 89 5.05 19.04 -14.75
CA PHE A 89 6.42 19.53 -14.59
C PHE A 89 7.45 18.39 -14.47
N TRP A 90 6.98 17.18 -14.16
CA TRP A 90 7.84 16.05 -13.87
C TRP A 90 8.66 15.63 -15.09
N GLU A 91 8.05 15.59 -16.27
CA GLU A 91 8.72 15.17 -17.50
C GLU A 91 9.91 16.06 -17.88
N LYS A 92 9.85 17.34 -17.53
CA LYS A 92 10.89 18.34 -17.88
C LYS A 92 12.09 18.33 -16.93
N PHE A 93 12.02 17.61 -15.82
CA PHE A 93 13.10 17.59 -14.83
C PHE A 93 14.19 16.56 -15.16
N SER A 94 15.44 16.94 -14.92
CA SER A 94 16.57 16.00 -14.99
C SER A 94 16.45 14.91 -13.91
N ILE A 95 17.05 13.75 -14.17
CA ILE A 95 17.00 12.58 -13.26
C ILE A 95 17.48 12.95 -11.84
N ARG A 96 18.53 13.76 -11.73
CA ARG A 96 19.02 14.25 -10.43
C ARG A 96 18.00 15.10 -9.70
N ARG A 97 17.29 15.99 -10.40
CA ARG A 97 16.28 16.86 -9.79
C ARG A 97 15.07 16.03 -9.34
N LYS A 98 14.65 15.04 -10.13
CA LYS A 98 13.62 14.06 -9.74
C LYS A 98 14.02 13.32 -8.46
N GLY A 99 15.24 12.78 -8.42
CA GLY A 99 15.76 12.09 -7.24
C GLY A 99 15.81 12.95 -5.98
N TRP A 100 16.21 14.23 -6.09
CA TRP A 100 16.20 15.16 -4.96
C TRP A 100 14.78 15.46 -4.46
N ILE A 101 13.85 15.75 -5.37
CA ILE A 101 12.45 16.01 -5.02
C ILE A 101 11.85 14.79 -4.33
N ASP A 102 11.99 13.59 -4.90
CA ASP A 102 11.46 12.36 -4.30
C ASP A 102 12.11 12.08 -2.94
N THR A 103 13.44 12.25 -2.82
CA THR A 103 14.14 12.06 -1.54
C THR A 103 13.60 12.99 -0.45
N ILE A 104 13.43 14.28 -0.75
CA ILE A 104 12.88 15.26 0.19
C ILE A 104 11.44 14.88 0.53
N SER A 105 10.63 14.52 -0.47
CA SER A 105 9.25 14.10 -0.27
C SER A 105 9.13 12.89 0.64
N TYR A 106 9.99 11.89 0.46
CA TYR A 106 10.01 10.72 1.32
C TYR A 106 10.39 11.08 2.77
N VAL A 107 11.48 11.83 2.95
CA VAL A 107 12.02 12.12 4.29
C VAL A 107 11.13 13.10 5.07
N VAL A 108 10.59 14.12 4.42
CA VAL A 108 9.87 15.21 5.10
C VAL A 108 8.37 14.92 5.20
N PHE A 109 7.77 14.30 4.18
CA PHE A 109 6.32 14.09 4.15
C PHE A 109 5.95 12.63 4.38
N PHE A 110 6.52 11.69 3.61
CA PHE A 110 6.10 10.28 3.65
C PHE A 110 6.40 9.61 5.00
N PHE A 111 7.66 9.57 5.44
CA PHE A 111 8.02 8.87 6.67
C PHE A 111 7.38 9.48 7.92
N PRO A 112 7.43 10.80 8.14
CA PRO A 112 6.81 11.40 9.33
C PRO A 112 5.30 11.18 9.37
N SER A 113 4.60 11.34 8.23
CA SER A 113 3.15 11.13 8.17
C SER A 113 2.76 9.67 8.39
N LEU A 114 3.46 8.72 7.76
CA LEU A 114 3.15 7.30 7.93
C LEU A 114 3.52 6.77 9.32
N ILE A 115 4.60 7.25 9.93
CA ILE A 115 4.93 6.92 11.32
C ILE A 115 3.84 7.45 12.25
N MET A 116 3.40 8.69 12.08
CA MET A 116 2.32 9.27 12.88
C MET A 116 1.02 8.48 12.69
N LEU A 117 0.65 8.15 11.44
CA LEU A 117 -0.54 7.34 11.14
C LEU A 117 -0.44 5.94 11.74
N PHE A 118 0.73 5.30 11.68
CA PHE A 118 0.98 4.00 12.31
C PHE A 118 0.74 4.06 13.82
N LEU A 119 1.28 5.06 14.52
CA LEU A 119 1.13 5.20 15.96
C LEU A 119 -0.33 5.44 16.38
N ILE A 120 -1.04 6.33 15.67
CA ILE A 120 -2.45 6.62 15.93
C ILE A 120 -3.30 5.36 15.68
N SER A 121 -3.13 4.75 14.51
CA SER A 121 -3.91 3.57 14.13
C SER A 121 -3.61 2.34 14.98
N TRP A 122 -2.39 2.21 15.51
CA TRP A 122 -2.04 1.18 16.49
C TRP A 122 -2.80 1.37 17.80
N ASN A 123 -2.87 2.61 18.31
CA ASN A 123 -3.63 2.92 19.52
C ASN A 123 -5.12 2.65 19.34
N GLU A 124 -5.69 3.02 18.19
CA GLU A 124 -7.09 2.75 17.85
C GLU A 124 -7.40 1.25 17.77
N PHE A 125 -6.52 0.48 17.12
CA PHE A 125 -6.61 -0.98 17.09
C PHE A 125 -6.55 -1.57 18.50
N HIS A 126 -5.56 -1.16 19.30
CA HIS A 126 -5.36 -1.68 20.65
C HIS A 126 -6.54 -1.38 21.56
N TYR A 127 -7.11 -0.16 21.46
CA TYR A 127 -8.32 0.20 22.18
C TYR A 127 -9.50 -0.69 21.77
N ALA A 128 -9.74 -0.84 20.46
CA ALA A 128 -10.81 -1.69 19.93
C ALA A 128 -10.69 -3.16 20.35
N TRP A 129 -9.45 -3.66 20.44
CA TRP A 129 -9.16 -5.00 20.96
C TRP A 129 -9.55 -5.14 22.43
N LEU A 130 -9.18 -4.18 23.27
CA LEU A 130 -9.46 -4.22 24.72
C LEU A 130 -10.95 -4.22 25.04
N ILE A 131 -11.73 -3.44 24.30
CA ILE A 131 -13.17 -3.31 24.54
C ILE A 131 -14.02 -4.30 23.73
N ASN A 132 -13.38 -5.15 22.89
CA ASN A 132 -14.06 -5.96 21.88
C ASN A 132 -15.11 -5.16 21.11
N GLU A 133 -14.66 -4.06 20.50
CA GLU A 133 -15.54 -3.13 19.80
C GLU A 133 -16.33 -3.85 18.70
N THR A 134 -17.63 -3.56 18.61
CA THR A 134 -18.53 -4.14 17.61
C THR A 134 -19.08 -3.05 16.71
N SER A 135 -19.34 -3.39 15.44
CA SER A 135 -19.95 -2.47 14.48
C SER A 135 -21.38 -2.12 14.91
N ASP A 136 -21.74 -0.85 14.78
CA ASP A 136 -23.12 -0.37 14.94
C ASP A 136 -23.82 -0.13 13.57
N GLN A 137 -23.17 -0.49 12.46
CA GLN A 137 -23.71 -0.26 11.12
C GLN A 137 -24.89 -1.18 10.78
N THR A 138 -24.86 -2.42 11.28
CA THR A 138 -25.93 -3.40 11.06
C THR A 138 -26.24 -4.18 12.35
N PRO A 139 -27.40 -4.87 12.40
CA PRO A 139 -27.73 -5.76 13.50
C PRO A 139 -26.77 -6.95 13.67
N TRP A 140 -25.93 -7.26 12.69
CA TRP A 140 -24.95 -8.36 12.79
C TRP A 140 -23.84 -8.07 13.80
N ARG A 141 -23.52 -6.78 13.99
CA ARG A 141 -22.55 -6.28 14.99
C ARG A 141 -21.22 -7.06 15.04
N PRO A 142 -20.52 -7.26 13.90
CA PRO A 142 -19.23 -7.95 13.90
C PRO A 142 -18.18 -7.23 14.73
N VAL A 143 -17.21 -7.99 15.23
CA VAL A 143 -16.07 -7.47 15.97
C VAL A 143 -15.15 -6.67 15.03
N LEU A 144 -14.74 -5.47 15.44
CA LEU A 144 -14.05 -4.48 14.58
C LEU A 144 -12.53 -4.49 14.68
N TRP A 145 -11.95 -5.00 15.77
CA TRP A 145 -10.49 -4.97 15.93
C TRP A 145 -9.71 -5.62 14.77
N PRO A 146 -10.17 -6.70 14.10
CA PRO A 146 -9.41 -7.28 12.99
C PRO A 146 -9.32 -6.33 11.81
N PHE A 147 -10.41 -5.60 11.54
CA PHE A 147 -10.48 -4.61 10.49
C PHE A 147 -9.65 -3.36 10.85
N LYS A 148 -9.71 -2.89 12.09
CA LYS A 148 -8.89 -1.74 12.53
C LYS A 148 -7.38 -2.04 12.51
N PHE A 149 -6.97 -3.29 12.75
CA PHE A 149 -5.57 -3.72 12.66
C PHE A 149 -4.97 -3.58 11.24
N ILE A 150 -5.82 -3.57 10.22
CA ILE A 150 -5.37 -3.47 8.82
C ILE A 150 -4.66 -2.14 8.56
N VAL A 151 -5.11 -1.05 9.19
CA VAL A 151 -4.52 0.27 8.99
C VAL A 151 -3.06 0.33 9.47
N PRO A 152 -2.70 -0.03 10.72
CA PRO A 152 -1.31 -0.05 11.14
C PRO A 152 -0.50 -1.08 10.35
N PHE A 153 -1.09 -2.21 9.97
CA PHE A 153 -0.39 -3.21 9.15
C PHE A 153 -0.07 -2.69 7.74
N ALA A 154 -1.02 -1.99 7.09
CA ALA A 154 -0.79 -1.32 5.81
C ALA A 154 0.28 -0.23 5.91
N CYS A 155 0.28 0.56 6.99
CA CYS A 155 1.30 1.57 7.24
C CYS A 155 2.69 0.93 7.39
N LEU A 156 2.78 -0.21 8.08
CA LEU A 156 4.04 -0.95 8.21
C LEU A 156 4.56 -1.42 6.85
N LEU A 157 3.69 -1.99 6.00
CA LEU A 157 4.07 -2.40 4.64
C LEU A 157 4.53 -1.22 3.78
N LEU A 158 3.83 -0.09 3.85
CA LEU A 158 4.21 1.14 3.15
C LEU A 158 5.54 1.70 3.65
N LEU A 159 5.81 1.67 4.96
CA LEU A 159 7.09 2.11 5.52
C LEU A 159 8.24 1.22 5.01
N ILE A 160 8.03 -0.10 4.97
CA ILE A 160 9.01 -1.05 4.41
C ILE A 160 9.28 -0.74 2.94
N GLN A 161 8.24 -0.62 2.11
CA GLN A 161 8.40 -0.30 0.68
C GLN A 161 9.01 1.10 0.48
N GLY A 162 8.64 2.08 1.31
CA GLY A 162 9.17 3.43 1.27
C GLY A 162 10.68 3.49 1.50
N VAL A 163 11.26 2.54 2.22
CA VAL A 163 12.73 2.43 2.36
C VAL A 163 13.38 2.07 1.02
N SER A 164 12.82 1.11 0.28
CA SER A 164 13.31 0.76 -1.08
C SER A 164 13.25 1.99 -2.00
N GLU A 165 12.12 2.68 -2.01
CA GLU A 165 11.91 3.87 -2.84
C GLU A 165 12.81 5.05 -2.45
N LEU A 166 13.06 5.26 -1.16
CA LEU A 166 13.99 6.29 -0.69
C LEU A 166 15.42 5.97 -1.13
N ILE A 167 15.86 4.72 -1.03
CA ILE A 167 17.19 4.29 -1.48
C ILE A 167 17.33 4.53 -2.99
N LYS A 168 16.31 4.17 -3.79
CA LYS A 168 16.27 4.43 -5.23
C LYS A 168 16.38 5.94 -5.52
N SER A 169 15.63 6.75 -4.78
CA SER A 169 15.60 8.21 -4.93
C SER A 169 16.94 8.88 -4.60
N ILE A 170 17.59 8.45 -3.51
CA ILE A 170 18.91 8.95 -3.10
C ILE A 170 19.97 8.60 -4.15
N TYR A 171 19.90 7.39 -4.71
CA TYR A 171 20.81 7.00 -5.78
C TYR A 171 20.62 7.88 -7.03
N MET A 172 19.38 8.08 -7.48
CA MET A 172 19.06 8.97 -8.61
C MET A 172 19.58 10.39 -8.38
N ALA A 173 19.44 10.91 -7.14
CA ALA A 173 19.92 12.24 -6.78
C ALA A 173 21.46 12.36 -6.89
N ARG A 174 22.21 11.32 -6.52
CA ARG A 174 23.69 11.32 -6.50
C ARG A 174 24.31 11.00 -7.86
N THR A 175 23.85 9.94 -8.52
CA THR A 175 24.47 9.47 -9.78
C THR A 175 23.88 10.17 -10.99
N GLY A 176 22.58 10.50 -10.96
CA GLY A 176 21.83 10.92 -12.12
C GLY A 176 21.45 9.78 -13.06
N VAL A 177 21.50 8.54 -12.57
CA VAL A 177 21.10 7.32 -13.30
C VAL A 177 19.91 6.69 -12.58
N GLU A 178 18.92 6.25 -13.34
CA GLU A 178 17.74 5.53 -12.83
C GLU A 178 18.08 4.05 -12.57
N LEU A 179 17.77 3.54 -11.39
CA LEU A 179 18.13 2.17 -10.97
C LEU A 179 17.21 1.10 -11.56
N GLU A 180 15.93 1.43 -11.74
CA GLU A 180 14.93 0.46 -12.14
C GLU A 180 13.80 1.21 -12.86
N HIS A 181 13.50 0.79 -14.10
CA HIS A 181 12.37 1.33 -14.85
C HIS A 181 11.11 0.76 -14.20
N LYS A 182 10.37 1.58 -13.45
CA LYS A 182 9.03 1.18 -13.02
C LYS A 182 8.24 0.93 -14.29
N GLU A 183 7.84 -0.32 -14.52
CA GLU A 183 6.89 -0.68 -15.56
C GLU A 183 5.62 0.10 -15.22
N LYS A 184 5.44 1.27 -15.84
CA LYS A 184 4.26 2.09 -15.63
C LYS A 184 3.09 1.20 -16.01
N VAL A 185 2.24 0.88 -15.05
CA VAL A 185 0.94 0.29 -15.36
C VAL A 185 0.23 1.36 -16.20
N GLU A 186 0.16 1.15 -17.51
CA GLU A 186 -0.69 1.97 -18.38
C GLU A 186 -2.13 1.75 -17.89
N ILE A 187 -2.68 2.77 -17.23
CA ILE A 187 -4.10 2.84 -16.87
C ILE A 187 -4.83 3.53 -18.01
#